data_AF-A0A7J9AMI1-F1
#
_entry.id   AF-A0A7J9AMI1-F1
#
_cell.length_a   1.000
_cell.length_b   1.000
_cell.length_c   1.000
_cell.angle_alpha   90.00
_cell.angle_beta   90.00
_cell.angle_gamma   90.00
#
_symmetry.space_group_name_H-M   'P 1'
#
loop_
_entity.id
_entity.type
_entity.pdbx_description
1 polymer ?
#
loop_
_entity_poly.entity_id
_entity_poly.type
_entity_poly.pdbx_seq_one_letter_code
_entity_poly.pdbx_strand_id
1 'polypeptide(L)'
;MSQSDYSYSSLPKEISLKIASLLEAPDLSSLACSSRAWLEICASGDLWKPLFKERWPLLCGSDEDPNFKDWRGFYFKQHKEKKLQAESVINLVEKHSLSGSLNAVDYLRALSFLGRMQFSFRDVQMLLLKPKLNVLLNLIGLHYCLNNLQVPVNFFTINFRLGSRQNSV
;
A
#
# COMPACT_ATOMS: atom_id res chain seq x y z
N MET A 1 37.21 -27.61 26.21
CA MET A 1 36.82 -26.64 25.17
C MET A 1 35.33 -26.85 24.92
N SER A 2 34.48 -26.03 25.53
CA SER A 2 33.02 -26.17 25.41
C SER A 2 32.55 -25.57 24.09
N GLN A 3 31.99 -26.44 23.26
CA GLN A 3 31.32 -26.15 22.01
C GLN A 3 30.23 -25.11 22.26
N SER A 4 30.39 -23.92 21.70
CA SER A 4 29.39 -22.86 21.77
C SER A 4 28.22 -23.22 20.88
N ASP A 5 27.09 -23.56 21.50
CA ASP A 5 25.76 -23.59 20.87
C ASP A 5 25.34 -22.18 20.46
N TYR A 6 25.96 -21.62 19.43
CA TYR A 6 25.45 -20.44 18.77
C TYR A 6 24.38 -20.88 17.76
N SER A 7 23.13 -20.98 18.21
CA SER A 7 21.98 -21.02 17.32
C SER A 7 21.81 -19.64 16.66
N TYR A 8 22.63 -19.35 15.64
CA TYR A 8 22.52 -18.20 14.74
C TYR A 8 21.36 -18.36 13.73
N SER A 9 20.25 -19.00 14.12
CA SER A 9 19.24 -19.46 13.17
C SER A 9 18.08 -18.47 12.94
N SER A 10 18.01 -17.36 13.69
CA SER A 10 16.94 -16.38 13.51
C SER A 10 17.50 -14.95 13.36
N LEU A 11 16.97 -14.26 12.36
CA LEU A 11 17.15 -12.82 12.21
C LEU A 11 16.63 -12.11 13.47
N PRO A 12 17.31 -11.03 13.93
CA PRO A 12 16.78 -10.17 14.99
C PRO A 12 15.33 -9.74 14.70
N LYS A 13 14.51 -9.63 15.76
CA LYS A 13 13.08 -9.34 15.63
C LYS A 13 12.84 -8.03 14.89
N GLU A 14 13.63 -6.98 15.15
CA GLU A 14 13.46 -5.68 14.47
C GLU A 14 13.73 -5.78 12.97
N ILE A 15 14.75 -6.55 12.57
CA ILE A 15 15.09 -6.75 11.15
C ILE A 15 13.97 -7.52 10.46
N SER A 16 13.45 -8.57 11.12
CA SER A 16 12.37 -9.37 10.57
C SER A 16 11.08 -8.55 10.42
N LEU A 17 10.73 -7.73 11.41
CA LEU A 17 9.61 -6.78 11.32
C LEU A 17 9.79 -5.79 10.17
N LYS A 18 11.00 -5.28 9.98
CA LYS A 18 11.30 -4.33 8.89
C LYS A 18 11.25 -4.97 7.51
N ILE A 19 11.67 -6.22 7.37
CA ILE A 19 11.50 -6.98 6.12
C ILE A 19 10.00 -7.18 5.85
N ALA A 20 9.25 -7.65 6.85
CA ALA A 20 7.81 -7.87 6.72
C ALA A 20 7.07 -6.56 6.38
N SER A 21 7.44 -5.42 6.97
CA SER A 21 6.78 -4.14 6.71
C SER A 21 6.98 -3.61 5.28
N LEU A 22 7.97 -4.12 4.54
CA LEU A 22 8.20 -3.74 3.15
C LEU A 22 7.33 -4.53 2.16
N LEU A 23 6.71 -5.62 2.61
CA LEU A 23 5.96 -6.54 1.77
C LEU A 23 4.49 -6.17 1.68
N GLU A 24 3.85 -6.58 0.58
CA GLU A 24 2.41 -6.48 0.43
C GLU A 24 1.69 -7.64 1.13
N ALA A 25 0.38 -7.50 1.36
CA ALA A 25 -0.40 -8.50 2.08
C ALA A 25 -0.32 -9.94 1.49
N PRO A 26 -0.27 -10.14 0.16
CA PRO A 26 -0.06 -11.47 -0.42
C PRO A 26 1.31 -12.04 -0.06
N ASP A 27 2.37 -11.24 -0.16
CA ASP A 27 3.74 -11.66 0.12
C ASP A 27 3.95 -11.95 1.61
N LEU A 28 3.27 -11.20 2.49
CA LEU A 28 3.23 -11.48 3.93
C LEU A 28 2.61 -12.85 4.24
N SER A 29 1.62 -13.27 3.45
CA SER A 29 0.98 -14.58 3.62
C SER A 29 1.93 -15.70 3.18
N SER A 30 2.63 -15.52 2.06
CA SER A 30 3.68 -16.43 1.60
C SER A 30 4.83 -16.52 2.62
N LEU A 31 5.26 -15.38 3.17
CA LEU A 31 6.29 -15.31 4.19
C LEU A 31 5.88 -16.02 5.48
N ALA A 32 4.64 -15.83 5.93
CA ALA A 32 4.09 -16.53 7.10
C ALA A 32 4.13 -18.06 6.95
N CYS A 33 3.91 -18.58 5.74
CA CYS A 33 3.98 -20.01 5.46
C CYS A 33 5.41 -20.56 5.42
N SER A 34 6.45 -19.71 5.35
CA SER A 34 7.83 -20.16 5.21
C SER A 34 8.45 -20.73 6.48
N SER A 35 8.01 -20.27 7.67
CA SER A 35 8.49 -20.77 8.95
C SER A 35 7.57 -20.37 10.10
N ARG A 36 7.68 -21.05 11.24
CA ARG A 36 6.96 -20.65 12.47
C ARG A 36 7.34 -19.25 12.97
N ALA A 37 8.61 -18.88 12.88
CA ALA A 37 9.06 -17.55 13.30
C ALA A 37 8.40 -16.45 12.46
N TRP A 38 8.33 -16.63 11.13
CA TRP A 38 7.65 -15.70 10.24
C TRP A 38 6.13 -15.70 10.43
N LEU A 39 5.52 -16.85 10.71
CA LEU A 39 4.09 -16.92 11.05
C LEU A 39 3.75 -16.04 12.25
N GLU A 40 4.55 -16.13 13.32
CA GLU A 40 4.36 -15.32 14.54
C GLU A 40 4.55 -13.82 14.25
N ILE A 41 5.57 -13.46 13.48
CA ILE A 41 5.82 -12.06 13.08
C ILE A 41 4.67 -11.52 12.24
N CYS A 42 4.23 -12.27 11.22
CA CYS A 42 3.13 -11.87 10.33
C CYS A 42 1.76 -11.87 11.04
N ALA A 43 1.61 -12.58 12.16
CA ALA A 43 0.41 -12.54 12.99
C ALA A 43 0.46 -11.41 14.04
N SER A 44 1.64 -10.85 14.33
CA SER A 44 1.84 -9.91 15.42
C SER A 44 1.22 -8.53 15.14
N GLY A 45 0.56 -7.96 16.15
CA GLY A 45 0.13 -6.55 16.15
C GLY A 45 1.31 -5.57 16.01
N ASP A 46 2.52 -5.97 16.42
CA ASP A 46 3.75 -5.18 16.26
C ASP A 46 4.08 -4.89 14.80
N LEU A 47 3.59 -5.72 13.86
CA LEU A 47 3.73 -5.50 12.42
C LEU A 47 2.61 -4.61 11.90
N TRP A 48 1.36 -4.98 12.18
CA TRP A 48 0.20 -4.36 11.54
C TRP A 48 -0.12 -2.96 12.08
N LYS A 49 0.14 -2.70 13.36
CA LYS A 49 -0.08 -1.38 13.98
C LYS A 49 0.76 -0.28 13.33
N PRO A 50 2.10 -0.39 13.25
CA PRO A 50 2.90 0.64 12.60
C PRO A 50 2.60 0.74 11.10
N LEU A 51 2.37 -0.39 10.41
CA LEU A 51 1.97 -0.38 8.99
C LEU A 51 0.67 0.39 8.75
N PHE A 52 -0.32 0.20 9.62
CA PHE A 52 -1.59 0.93 9.54
C PHE A 52 -1.37 2.43 9.77
N LYS A 53 -0.62 2.80 10.81
CA LYS A 53 -0.31 4.20 11.16
C LYS A 53 0.47 4.93 10.08
N GLU A 54 1.46 4.27 9.50
CA GLU A 54 2.27 4.84 8.42
C GLU A 54 1.40 5.11 7.19
N ARG A 55 0.50 4.19 6.86
CA ARG A 55 -0.30 4.26 5.64
C ARG A 55 -1.51 5.19 5.77
N TRP A 56 -2.20 5.17 6.91
CA TRP A 56 -3.41 5.96 7.15
C TRP A 56 -3.34 6.71 8.49
N PRO A 57 -2.39 7.66 8.65
CA PRO A 57 -2.17 8.36 9.91
C PRO A 57 -3.41 9.14 10.38
N LEU A 58 -4.21 9.65 9.44
CA LEU A 58 -5.43 10.41 9.74
C LEU A 58 -6.57 9.55 10.32
N LEU A 59 -6.47 8.22 10.20
CA LEU A 59 -7.48 7.28 10.72
C LEU A 59 -7.12 6.73 12.10
N CYS A 60 -5.91 6.97 12.57
CA CYS A 60 -5.53 6.68 13.95
C CYS A 60 -6.04 7.79 14.86
N GLY A 61 -7.14 7.51 15.56
CA GLY A 61 -7.71 8.41 16.56
C GLY A 61 -6.75 8.63 17.74
N SER A 62 -6.97 9.71 18.49
CA SER A 62 -6.24 10.01 19.73
C SER A 62 -6.62 9.08 20.90
N ASP A 63 -7.79 8.44 20.84
CA ASP A 63 -8.30 7.46 21.81
C ASP A 63 -8.13 6.02 21.28
N GLU A 64 -6.90 5.60 21.01
CA GLU A 64 -6.64 4.19 20.77
C GLU A 64 -6.76 3.42 22.09
N ASP A 65 -7.68 2.46 22.15
CA ASP A 65 -7.68 1.46 23.22
C ASP A 65 -6.30 0.76 23.22
N PRO A 66 -5.50 0.90 24.29
CA PRO A 66 -4.18 0.27 24.38
C PRO A 66 -4.26 -1.25 24.31
N ASN A 67 -5.45 -1.85 24.53
CA ASN A 67 -5.70 -3.28 24.42
C ASN A 67 -6.24 -3.72 23.05
N PHE A 68 -6.34 -2.84 22.06
CA PHE A 68 -6.76 -3.24 20.72
C PHE A 68 -5.71 -4.14 20.05
N LYS A 69 -6.08 -5.40 19.78
CA LYS A 69 -5.17 -6.44 19.27
C LYS A 69 -5.39 -6.79 17.79
N ASP A 70 -6.53 -6.45 17.20
CA ASP A 70 -6.85 -6.85 15.82
C ASP A 70 -6.43 -5.82 14.76
N TRP A 71 -5.18 -5.35 14.84
CA TRP A 71 -4.60 -4.45 13.84
C TRP A 71 -4.56 -5.07 12.45
N ARG A 72 -4.40 -6.39 12.36
CA ARG A 72 -4.42 -7.14 11.11
C ARG A 72 -5.79 -7.05 10.44
N GLY A 73 -6.86 -7.38 11.16
CA GLY A 73 -8.23 -7.30 10.64
C GLY A 73 -8.59 -5.89 10.19
N PHE A 74 -8.21 -4.89 10.98
CA PHE A 74 -8.45 -3.48 10.65
C PHE A 74 -7.70 -3.04 9.37
N TYR A 75 -6.44 -3.44 9.23
CA TYR A 75 -5.66 -3.20 8.02
C TYR A 75 -6.31 -3.80 6.77
N PHE A 76 -6.75 -5.06 6.83
CA PHE A 76 -7.42 -5.70 5.69
C PHE A 76 -8.76 -5.06 5.36
N LYS A 77 -9.55 -4.71 6.37
CA LYS A 77 -10.82 -4.00 6.19
C LYS A 77 -10.59 -2.67 5.49
N GLN A 78 -9.64 -1.87 5.96
CA GLN A 78 -9.35 -0.57 5.38
C GLN A 78 -8.84 -0.69 3.94
N HIS A 79 -7.98 -1.67 3.68
CA HIS A 79 -7.49 -1.94 2.32
C HIS A 79 -8.64 -2.32 1.37
N LYS A 80 -9.60 -3.13 1.83
CA LYS A 80 -10.79 -3.48 1.05
C LYS A 80 -11.64 -2.25 0.74
N GLU A 81 -11.84 -1.36 1.71
CA GLU A 81 -12.57 -0.10 1.51
C GLU A 81 -11.88 0.80 0.49
N LYS A 82 -10.56 0.99 0.59
CA LYS A 82 -9.77 1.79 -0.37
C LYS A 82 -9.84 1.19 -1.78
N LYS A 83 -9.85 -0.13 -1.89
CA LYS A 83 -10.03 -0.82 -3.18
C LYS A 83 -11.40 -0.52 -3.81
N LEU A 84 -12.49 -0.62 -3.05
CA LEU A 84 -13.85 -0.32 -3.53
C LEU A 84 -13.99 1.16 -3.95
N GLN A 85 -13.37 2.05 -3.18
CA GLN A 85 -13.30 3.48 -3.50
C GLN A 85 -12.55 3.72 -4.82
N ALA A 86 -11.40 3.06 -5.02
CA ALA A 86 -10.65 3.15 -6.27
C ALA A 86 -11.46 2.63 -7.45
N GLU A 87 -12.12 1.47 -7.32
CA GLU A 87 -12.99 0.89 -8.35
C GLU A 87 -14.08 1.88 -8.79
N SER A 88 -14.64 2.64 -7.86
CA SER A 88 -15.63 3.69 -8.18
C SER A 88 -15.05 4.81 -9.06
N VAL A 89 -13.81 5.24 -8.80
CA VAL A 89 -13.11 6.25 -9.60
C VAL A 89 -12.72 5.68 -10.97
N ILE A 90 -12.23 4.43 -11.00
CA ILE A 90 -11.87 3.71 -12.22
C ILE A 90 -13.08 3.63 -13.16
N ASN A 91 -14.20 3.12 -12.67
CA ASN A 91 -15.43 2.97 -13.45
C ASN A 91 -15.95 4.32 -13.98
N LEU A 92 -15.83 5.39 -13.18
CA LEU A 92 -16.20 6.73 -13.61
C LEU A 92 -15.31 7.21 -14.76
N VAL A 93 -14.00 7.10 -14.62
CA VAL A 93 -13.06 7.56 -15.66
C VAL A 93 -13.26 6.76 -16.94
N GLU A 94 -13.38 5.44 -16.85
CA GLU A 94 -13.59 4.58 -18.01
C GLU A 94 -14.90 4.89 -18.75
N LYS A 95 -16.00 5.09 -18.01
CA LYS A 95 -17.30 5.49 -18.59
C LYS A 95 -17.23 6.84 -19.30
N HIS A 96 -16.42 7.76 -18.79
CA HIS A 96 -16.28 9.11 -19.34
C HIS A 96 -15.13 9.25 -20.35
N SER A 97 -14.37 8.18 -20.60
CA SER A 97 -13.25 8.14 -21.54
C SER A 97 -13.44 7.12 -22.67
N LEU A 98 -14.69 6.83 -23.06
CA LEU A 98 -15.00 5.82 -24.11
C LEU A 98 -14.36 6.15 -25.46
N SER A 99 -14.12 7.43 -25.75
CA SER A 99 -13.41 7.89 -26.95
C SER A 99 -11.88 7.92 -26.80
N GLY A 100 -11.34 7.39 -25.70
CA GLY A 100 -9.92 7.47 -25.36
C GLY A 100 -9.48 8.82 -24.77
N SER A 101 -10.40 9.77 -24.58
CA SER A 101 -10.13 11.10 -24.03
C SER A 101 -11.06 11.41 -22.87
N LEU A 102 -10.54 12.06 -21.82
CA LEU A 102 -11.33 12.55 -20.70
C LEU A 102 -11.33 14.08 -20.72
N ASN A 103 -12.51 14.70 -20.60
CA ASN A 103 -12.59 16.15 -20.52
C ASN A 103 -12.03 16.67 -19.17
N ALA A 104 -11.67 17.94 -19.14
CA ALA A 104 -11.06 18.56 -17.97
C ALA A 104 -11.96 18.51 -16.71
N VAL A 105 -13.28 18.61 -16.88
CA VAL A 105 -14.23 18.60 -15.75
C VAL A 105 -14.26 17.24 -15.07
N ASP A 106 -14.37 16.16 -15.85
CA ASP A 106 -14.37 14.79 -15.33
C ASP A 106 -13.01 14.41 -14.76
N TYR A 107 -11.92 14.91 -15.34
CA TYR A 107 -10.56 14.78 -14.81
C TYR A 107 -10.42 15.41 -13.41
N LEU A 108 -10.82 16.67 -13.26
CA LEU A 108 -10.78 17.36 -11.96
C LEU A 108 -11.73 16.72 -10.96
N ARG A 109 -12.87 16.20 -11.41
CA ARG A 109 -13.81 15.44 -10.57
C ARG A 109 -13.15 14.18 -10.01
N ALA A 110 -12.43 13.42 -10.83
CA ALA A 110 -11.70 12.24 -10.37
C ALA A 110 -10.66 12.59 -9.29
N LEU A 111 -9.87 13.65 -9.49
CA LEU A 111 -8.94 14.16 -8.47
C LEU A 111 -9.65 14.54 -7.16
N SER A 112 -10.80 15.21 -7.28
CA SER A 112 -11.60 15.59 -6.12
C SER A 112 -12.09 14.38 -5.32
N PHE A 113 -12.44 13.28 -5.99
CA PHE A 113 -12.85 12.05 -5.32
C PHE A 113 -11.69 11.39 -4.61
N LEU A 114 -10.51 11.30 -5.23
CA LEU A 114 -9.31 10.79 -4.55
C LEU A 114 -8.97 11.59 -3.30
N GLY A 115 -9.11 12.93 -3.36
CA GLY A 115 -8.96 13.82 -2.21
C GLY A 115 -9.94 13.52 -1.09
N ARG A 116 -11.24 13.43 -1.40
CA ARG A 116 -12.28 13.12 -0.41
C ARG A 116 -12.12 11.74 0.22
N MET A 117 -11.67 10.77 -0.57
CA MET A 117 -11.42 9.41 -0.11
C MET A 117 -10.11 9.28 0.69
N GLN A 118 -9.32 10.36 0.81
CA GLN A 118 -8.06 10.41 1.55
C GLN A 118 -7.11 9.28 1.16
N PHE A 119 -6.80 9.17 -0.13
CA PHE A 119 -5.84 8.19 -0.61
C PHE A 119 -4.42 8.58 -0.17
N SER A 120 -3.68 7.63 0.40
CA SER A 120 -2.25 7.80 0.62
C SER A 120 -1.48 7.59 -0.69
N PHE A 121 -0.21 8.00 -0.71
CA PHE A 121 0.67 7.72 -1.84
C PHE A 121 0.72 6.21 -2.16
N ARG A 122 0.81 5.37 -1.12
CA ARG A 122 0.87 3.91 -1.29
C ARG A 122 -0.42 3.33 -1.83
N ASP A 123 -1.58 3.87 -1.45
CA ASP A 123 -2.87 3.47 -2.03
C ASP A 123 -2.90 3.76 -3.53
N VAL A 124 -2.45 4.93 -3.95
CA VAL A 124 -2.38 5.32 -5.36
C VAL A 124 -1.44 4.40 -6.15
N GLN A 125 -0.25 4.10 -5.61
CA GLN A 125 0.68 3.17 -6.23
C GLN A 125 0.06 1.78 -6.42
N MET A 126 -0.59 1.25 -5.39
CA MET A 126 -1.15 -0.10 -5.42
C MET A 126 -2.44 -0.22 -6.24
N LEU A 127 -3.24 0.85 -6.33
CA LEU A 127 -4.59 0.77 -6.88
C LEU A 127 -4.75 1.47 -8.23
N LEU A 128 -3.99 2.54 -8.49
CA LEU A 128 -4.13 3.35 -9.70
C LEU A 128 -2.94 3.25 -10.64
N LEU A 129 -1.71 3.14 -10.13
CA LEU A 129 -0.49 3.10 -10.94
C LEU A 129 -0.15 1.68 -11.40
N LYS A 130 -1.03 1.07 -12.20
CA LYS A 130 -0.86 -0.30 -12.70
C LYS A 130 -0.69 -0.34 -14.22
N PRO A 131 0.21 -1.21 -14.75
CA PRO A 131 0.39 -1.36 -16.20
C PRO A 131 -0.89 -1.76 -16.94
N LYS A 132 -1.80 -2.50 -16.28
CA LYS A 132 -3.06 -2.98 -16.87
C LYS A 132 -4.21 -1.98 -16.79
N LEU A 133 -4.02 -0.83 -16.16
CA LEU A 133 -5.05 0.22 -16.05
C LEU A 133 -4.92 1.26 -17.17
N ASN A 134 -6.02 1.96 -17.42
CA ASN A 134 -6.07 3.07 -18.38
C ASN A 134 -4.98 4.11 -18.06
N VAL A 135 -4.23 4.55 -19.08
CA VAL A 135 -3.17 5.56 -18.95
C VAL A 135 -3.68 6.85 -18.30
N LEU A 136 -4.95 7.21 -18.53
CA LEU A 136 -5.58 8.36 -17.89
C LEU A 136 -5.70 8.19 -16.36
N LEU A 137 -5.96 6.98 -15.88
CA LEU A 137 -5.96 6.68 -14.44
C LEU A 137 -4.56 6.79 -13.84
N ASN A 138 -3.54 6.30 -14.55
CA ASN A 138 -2.16 6.47 -14.14
C ASN A 138 -1.80 7.97 -14.03
N LEU A 139 -2.25 8.78 -14.99
CA LEU A 139 -2.02 10.23 -15.00
C LEU A 139 -2.77 10.95 -13.87
N ILE A 140 -4.03 10.60 -13.63
CA ILE A 140 -4.83 11.14 -12.51
C ILE A 140 -4.15 10.80 -11.18
N GLY A 141 -3.72 9.55 -11.00
CA GLY A 141 -2.98 9.12 -9.82
C GLY A 141 -1.69 9.91 -9.62
N LEU A 142 -0.92 10.11 -10.70
CA LEU A 142 0.30 10.92 -10.65
C LEU A 142 0.02 12.38 -10.26
N HIS A 143 -0.95 13.04 -10.89
CA HIS A 143 -1.29 14.42 -10.58
C HIS A 143 -1.82 14.58 -9.15
N TYR A 144 -2.62 13.63 -8.67
CA TYR A 144 -3.07 13.63 -7.28
C TYR A 144 -1.88 13.59 -6.32
N CYS A 145 -0.91 12.71 -6.56
CA CYS A 145 0.25 12.62 -5.68
C CYS A 145 1.12 13.88 -5.69
N LEU A 146 1.32 14.51 -6.86
CA LEU A 146 2.13 15.73 -6.96
C LEU A 146 1.41 16.94 -6.33
N ASN A 147 0.11 17.11 -6.61
CA ASN A 147 -0.60 18.34 -6.26
C ASN A 147 -1.27 18.27 -4.90
N ASN A 148 -1.88 17.13 -4.55
CA ASN A 148 -2.65 16.98 -3.30
C ASN A 148 -1.80 16.41 -2.17
N LEU A 149 -0.97 15.40 -2.48
CA LEU A 149 -0.10 14.77 -1.48
C LEU A 149 1.28 15.43 -1.38
N GLN A 150 1.62 16.33 -2.31
CA GLN A 150 2.91 17.03 -2.37
C GLN A 150 4.11 16.07 -2.38
N VAL A 151 3.95 14.89 -2.99
CA VAL A 151 5.02 13.90 -3.11
C VAL A 151 6.09 14.41 -4.07
N PRO A 152 7.36 14.48 -3.68
CA PRO A 152 8.42 14.95 -4.57
C PRO A 152 8.60 14.03 -5.79
N VAL A 153 8.88 14.63 -6.96
CA VAL A 153 8.95 13.93 -8.25
C VAL A 153 9.98 12.78 -8.27
N ASN A 154 11.07 12.91 -7.51
CA ASN A 154 12.13 11.89 -7.42
C ASN A 154 11.65 10.52 -6.89
N PHE A 155 10.57 10.48 -6.09
CA PHE A 155 9.99 9.23 -5.60
C PHE A 155 9.38 8.38 -6.72
N PHE A 156 8.93 9.00 -7.82
CA PHE A 156 8.36 8.27 -8.96
C PHE A 156 9.45 7.62 -9.81
N THR A 157 10.58 8.31 -10.02
CA THR A 157 11.69 7.79 -10.83
C THR A 157 12.28 6.51 -10.25
N ILE A 158 12.34 6.39 -8.93
CA ILE A 158 12.85 5.20 -8.24
C ILE A 158 11.83 4.04 -8.32
N ASN A 159 10.56 4.30 -8.03
CA ASN A 159 9.53 3.26 -7.99
C ASN A 159 9.15 2.72 -9.38
N PHE A 160 9.07 3.57 -10.41
CA PHE A 160 8.76 3.10 -11.77
C PHE A 160 9.92 2.32 -12.41
N ARG A 161 11.18 2.65 -12.09
CA ARG A 161 12.35 1.87 -12.56
C ARG A 161 12.41 0.46 -11.96
N LEU A 162 11.98 0.29 -10.70
CA LEU A 162 11.92 -1.01 -10.05
C LEU A 162 10.78 -1.88 -10.60
N GLY A 163 9.61 -1.28 -10.90
CA GLY A 163 8.48 -2.00 -11.54
C GLY A 163 8.77 -2.48 -12.97
N SER A 164 9.58 -1.74 -13.75
CA SER A 164 9.98 -2.16 -15.11
C SER A 164 10.94 -3.36 -15.15
N ARG A 165 11.57 -3.76 -14.03
CA ARG A 165 12.44 -4.94 -13.97
C ARG A 165 11.71 -6.26 -13.73
N GLN A 166 10.40 -6.26 -13.46
CA GLN A 166 9.62 -7.48 -13.22
C GLN A 166 8.91 -8.04 -14.46
N ASN A 167 9.01 -7.42 -15.63
CA ASN A 167 8.36 -7.87 -16.87
C ASN A 167 9.34 -8.42 -17.92
N SER A 168 10.43 -9.06 -17.49
CA SER A 168 11.34 -9.78 -18.37
C SER A 168 11.51 -11.21 -17.91
N VAL A 169 10.47 -12.03 -18.15
CA VAL A 169 10.55 -13.49 -18.33
C VAL A 169 9.54 -13.86 -19.42
#